data_AF-A0A2A4JIC6-F1
#
_entry.id   AF-A0A2A4JIC6-F1
#
_cell.length_a   1.000
_cell.length_b   1.000
_cell.length_c   1.000
_cell.angle_alpha   90.00
_cell.angle_beta   90.00
_cell.angle_gamma   90.00
#
_symmetry.space_group_name_H-M   'P 1'
#
loop_
_entity.id
_entity.type
_entity.pdbx_description
1 polymer ?
#
loop_
_entity_poly.entity_id
_entity_poly.type
_entity_poly.pdbx_seq_one_letter_code
_entity_poly.pdbx_strand_id
1 'polypeptide(L)'
;TDGSLLLTNIGVDDAGLYECSVENETAYVDRVNLTVRTEPPPLVNVTVHASTILALILWNVAGDGGHPIIDFTAQYRSAAPVNGSLEPWRPISPNHISPNSRQVDVYHLDTNASYWFRVWATNALGPGPPVEVLATTLYSDQEAELYKHFFSGAEQFDTRTWVAAVCVVMGTLLVLAAGTCAVLCREWRRHGEPAHPAS
;
A
#
# COMPACT_ATOMS: atom_id res chain seq x y z
N THR A 1 36.05 53.55 16.30
CA THR A 1 35.27 52.43 15.77
C THR A 1 35.51 52.40 14.28
N ASP A 2 35.79 51.24 13.70
CA ASP A 2 36.11 51.07 12.26
C ASP A 2 34.86 51.06 11.36
N GLY A 3 33.67 51.31 11.93
CA GLY A 3 32.40 51.35 11.20
C GLY A 3 31.85 49.98 10.81
N SER A 4 32.44 48.89 11.32
CA SER A 4 32.03 47.53 10.99
C SER A 4 30.77 47.10 11.76
N LEU A 5 29.85 46.39 11.07
CA LEU A 5 28.71 45.70 11.67
C LEU A 5 28.99 44.19 11.63
N LEU A 6 29.04 43.55 12.80
CA LEU A 6 29.22 42.11 12.93
C LEU A 6 27.90 41.46 13.36
N LEU A 7 27.35 40.63 12.48
CA LEU A 7 26.19 39.78 12.78
C LEU A 7 26.69 38.39 13.18
N THR A 8 26.30 37.92 14.36
CA THR A 8 26.63 36.58 14.86
C THR A 8 25.36 35.73 14.91
N ASN A 9 25.49 34.44 14.59
CA ASN A 9 24.38 33.49 14.58
C ASN A 9 23.20 33.91 13.65
N ILE A 10 23.53 34.15 12.38
CA ILE A 10 22.60 34.66 11.37
C ILE A 10 21.47 33.65 11.08
N GLY A 11 20.23 34.12 11.16
CA GLY A 11 19.01 33.39 10.80
C GLY A 11 18.26 34.01 9.63
N VAL A 12 17.20 33.35 9.16
CA VAL A 12 16.36 33.86 8.05
C VAL A 12 15.74 35.21 8.37
N ASP A 13 15.47 35.47 9.65
CA ASP A 13 14.89 36.72 10.15
C ASP A 13 15.84 37.92 10.08
N ASP A 14 17.15 37.67 9.90
CA ASP A 14 18.15 38.73 9.69
C ASP A 14 18.23 39.20 8.23
N ALA A 15 17.48 38.57 7.32
CA ALA A 15 17.44 39.02 5.94
C ALA A 15 16.75 40.39 5.83
N GLY A 16 17.38 41.33 5.14
CA GLY A 16 16.84 42.68 5.02
C GLY A 16 17.81 43.71 4.45
N LEU A 17 17.32 44.95 4.37
CA LEU A 17 18.10 46.09 3.93
C LEU A 17 18.85 46.69 5.12
N TYR A 18 20.17 46.65 5.07
CA TYR A 18 21.05 47.28 6.03
C TYR A 18 21.53 48.62 5.46
N GLU A 19 21.42 49.68 6.25
CA GLU A 19 21.85 51.02 5.88
C GLU A 19 23.01 51.47 6.77
N CYS A 20 24.07 51.99 6.14
CA CYS A 20 25.16 52.65 6.83
C CYS A 20 25.06 54.15 6.62
N SER A 21 24.93 54.90 7.71
CA SER A 21 24.82 56.37 7.70
C SER A 21 25.84 56.98 8.64
N VAL A 22 26.43 58.12 8.24
CA VAL A 22 27.31 58.92 9.10
C VAL A 22 26.49 59.96 9.84
N GLU A 23 26.70 60.06 11.16
CA GLU A 23 26.02 61.05 12.00
C GLU A 23 26.41 62.47 11.54
N ASN A 24 25.40 63.28 11.16
CA ASN A 24 25.48 64.64 10.59
C ASN A 24 25.63 64.78 9.06
N GLU A 25 25.61 63.70 8.28
CA GLU A 25 25.54 63.77 6.82
C GLU A 25 24.34 62.99 6.28
N THR A 26 23.22 63.69 6.02
CA THR A 26 22.00 63.06 5.47
C THR A 26 22.11 62.66 4.00
N ALA A 27 23.17 63.09 3.32
CA ALA A 27 23.34 62.89 1.88
C ALA A 27 24.08 61.59 1.53
N TYR A 28 24.82 60.98 2.45
CA TYR A 28 25.64 59.80 2.18
C TYR A 28 25.16 58.60 3.00
N VAL A 29 24.28 57.80 2.38
CA VAL A 29 23.75 56.54 2.93
C VAL A 29 24.14 55.42 1.99
N ASP A 30 24.94 54.47 2.45
CA ASP A 30 25.21 53.24 1.71
C ASP A 30 24.24 52.14 2.13
N ARG A 31 23.84 51.29 1.19
CA ARG A 31 22.78 50.30 1.39
C ARG A 31 23.23 48.93 0.91
N VAL A 32 23.08 47.92 1.76
CA VAL A 32 23.39 46.53 1.46
C VAL A 32 22.16 45.68 1.72
N ASN A 33 21.73 44.90 0.73
CA ASN A 33 20.65 43.94 0.91
C ASN A 33 21.22 42.58 1.33
N LEU A 34 20.98 42.18 2.58
CA LEU A 34 21.41 40.90 3.11
C LEU A 34 20.36 39.83 2.81
N THR A 35 20.76 38.77 2.11
CA THR A 35 19.91 37.58 1.89
C THR A 35 20.52 36.39 2.59
N VAL A 36 19.73 35.70 3.40
CA VAL A 36 20.14 34.47 4.09
C VAL A 36 19.61 33.27 3.31
N ARG A 37 20.47 32.29 3.05
CA ARG A 37 20.11 31.05 2.37
C ARG A 37 20.26 29.87 3.33
N THR A 38 19.36 28.91 3.21
CA THR A 38 19.26 27.75 4.10
C THR A 38 19.04 26.48 3.31
N GLU A 39 19.11 25.34 3.99
CA GLU A 39 18.54 24.09 3.49
C GLU A 39 17.04 24.26 3.21
N PRO A 40 16.43 23.39 2.39
CA PRO A 40 15.01 23.50 2.08
C PRO A 40 14.17 23.36 3.36
N PRO A 41 13.09 24.14 3.52
CA PRO A 41 12.15 23.97 4.61
C PRO A 41 11.46 22.58 4.55
N PRO A 42 10.82 22.13 5.65
CA PRO A 42 10.03 20.91 5.64
C PRO A 42 8.97 20.94 4.53
N LEU A 43 8.73 19.78 3.92
CA LEU A 43 7.66 19.61 2.94
C LEU A 43 6.29 19.82 3.59
N VAL A 44 5.31 20.24 2.80
CA VAL A 44 3.95 20.52 3.28
C VAL A 44 2.93 19.62 2.60
N ASN A 45 1.78 19.41 3.24
CA ASN A 45 0.71 18.53 2.74
C ASN A 45 1.22 17.13 2.38
N VAL A 46 2.10 16.56 3.22
CA VAL A 46 2.61 15.20 3.01
C VAL A 46 1.52 14.20 3.37
N THR A 47 1.08 13.40 2.40
CA THR A 47 0.05 12.37 2.58
C THR A 47 0.54 11.03 2.06
N VAL A 48 0.03 9.94 2.65
CA VAL A 48 0.34 8.58 2.25
C VAL A 48 -0.96 7.83 1.99
N HIS A 49 -1.12 7.33 0.76
CA HIS A 49 -2.21 6.44 0.37
C HIS A 49 -1.67 5.02 0.28
N ALA A 50 -1.93 4.23 1.32
CA ALA A 50 -1.54 2.83 1.37
C ALA A 50 -2.62 1.93 0.73
N SER A 51 -2.16 0.92 -0.01
CA SER A 51 -2.95 -0.18 -0.53
C SER A 51 -2.53 -1.47 0.20
N THR A 52 -2.65 -2.64 -0.41
CA THR A 52 -2.25 -3.94 0.17
C THR A 52 -0.75 -4.13 0.30
N ILE A 53 -0.01 -3.94 -0.80
CA ILE A 53 1.45 -4.16 -0.85
C ILE A 53 2.22 -2.94 -1.38
N LEU A 54 1.50 -1.82 -1.54
CA LEU A 54 1.97 -0.58 -2.16
C LEU A 54 1.59 0.61 -1.27
N ALA A 55 2.35 1.69 -1.35
CA ALA A 55 1.94 2.98 -0.82
C ALA A 55 2.40 4.12 -1.72
N LEU A 56 1.52 5.09 -1.97
CA LEU A 56 1.82 6.32 -2.69
C LEU A 56 2.02 7.45 -1.69
N ILE A 57 3.21 8.06 -1.69
CA ILE A 57 3.52 9.24 -0.89
C ILE A 57 3.36 10.46 -1.79
N LEU A 58 2.64 11.49 -1.35
CA LEU A 58 2.49 12.77 -2.04
C LEU A 58 2.96 13.91 -1.14
N TRP A 59 3.49 14.97 -1.74
CA TRP A 59 3.94 16.16 -1.01
C TRP A 59 3.88 17.43 -1.85
N ASN A 60 3.84 18.58 -1.19
CA ASN A 60 4.03 19.90 -1.76
C ASN A 60 5.32 20.55 -1.21
N VAL A 61 5.88 21.46 -2.00
CA VAL A 61 7.09 22.22 -1.64
C VAL A 61 6.68 23.60 -1.16
N ALA A 62 7.08 23.96 0.07
CA ALA A 62 6.82 25.28 0.63
C ALA A 62 7.85 26.34 0.18
N GLY A 63 9.08 25.91 -0.11
CA GLY A 63 10.18 26.75 -0.55
C GLY A 63 11.45 25.93 -0.76
N ASP A 64 12.53 26.58 -1.16
CA ASP A 64 13.79 25.93 -1.51
C ASP A 64 14.97 26.41 -0.65
N GLY A 65 14.75 27.35 0.27
CA GLY A 65 15.80 27.95 1.11
C GLY A 65 16.73 28.90 0.35
N GLY A 66 16.34 29.37 -0.84
CA GLY A 66 17.15 30.29 -1.66
C GLY A 66 18.18 29.59 -2.56
N HIS A 67 18.18 28.25 -2.60
CA HIS A 67 18.90 27.43 -3.57
C HIS A 67 17.95 26.41 -4.18
N PRO A 68 18.03 26.15 -5.50
CA PRO A 68 17.13 25.20 -6.15
C PRO A 68 17.28 23.80 -5.54
N ILE A 69 16.15 23.13 -5.35
CA ILE A 69 16.09 21.73 -4.91
C ILE A 69 16.74 20.86 -6.00
N ILE A 70 17.67 20.00 -5.59
CA ILE A 70 18.39 19.08 -6.47
C ILE A 70 17.70 17.72 -6.56
N ASP A 71 17.14 17.24 -5.45
CA ASP A 71 16.37 16.00 -5.36
C ASP A 71 15.45 15.97 -4.14
N PHE A 72 14.59 14.96 -4.11
CA PHE A 72 13.95 14.49 -2.88
C PHE A 72 14.47 13.11 -2.53
N THR A 73 14.52 12.83 -1.23
CA THR A 73 14.81 11.50 -0.71
C THR A 73 13.65 11.04 0.17
N ALA A 74 13.25 9.79 0.02
CA ALA A 74 12.20 9.18 0.82
C ALA A 74 12.67 7.85 1.41
N GLN A 75 12.20 7.54 2.62
CA GLN A 75 12.52 6.33 3.34
C GLN A 75 11.30 5.79 4.07
N TYR A 76 11.33 4.52 4.42
CA TYR A 76 10.29 3.87 5.21
C TYR A 76 10.88 2.88 6.21
N ARG A 77 10.14 2.59 7.28
CA ARG A 77 10.46 1.52 8.24
C ARG A 77 9.20 0.94 8.84
N SER A 78 9.27 -0.30 9.33
CA SER A 78 8.17 -0.87 10.12
C SER A 78 7.89 0.01 11.34
N ALA A 79 6.61 0.27 11.63
CA ALA A 79 6.18 0.92 12.86
C ALA A 79 6.14 -0.06 14.04
N ALA A 80 6.01 -1.36 13.77
CA ALA A 80 6.07 -2.39 14.78
C ALA A 80 7.53 -2.78 15.08
N PRO A 81 7.94 -2.81 16.36
CA PRO A 81 9.24 -3.33 16.73
C PRO A 81 9.37 -4.81 16.38
N VAL A 82 10.50 -5.19 15.80
CA VAL A 82 10.86 -6.60 15.57
C VAL A 82 11.87 -6.99 16.64
N ASN A 83 11.56 -8.05 17.40
CA ASN A 83 12.40 -8.52 18.51
C ASN A 83 12.73 -7.43 19.55
N GLY A 84 11.79 -6.50 19.79
CA GLY A 84 11.95 -5.40 20.76
C GLY A 84 12.77 -4.20 20.24
N SER A 85 13.18 -4.19 18.98
CA SER A 85 13.93 -3.10 18.35
C SER A 85 13.22 -2.56 17.11
N LEU A 86 13.33 -1.24 16.88
CA LEU A 86 12.83 -0.65 15.63
C LEU A 86 13.81 -0.95 14.50
N GLU A 87 13.26 -1.35 13.36
CA GLU A 87 14.05 -1.55 12.15
C GLU A 87 14.69 -0.23 11.69
N PRO A 88 15.89 -0.29 11.08
CA PRO A 88 16.49 0.87 10.45
C PRO A 88 15.63 1.37 9.28
N TRP A 89 15.76 2.66 8.97
CA TRP A 89 15.13 3.25 7.80
C TRP A 89 15.67 2.62 6.51
N ARG A 90 14.74 2.15 5.66
CA ARG A 90 15.03 1.62 4.33
C ARG A 90 14.80 2.70 3.28
N PRO A 91 15.69 2.84 2.29
CA PRO A 91 15.48 3.78 1.20
C PRO A 91 14.34 3.35 0.28
N ILE A 92 13.57 4.32 -0.22
CA ILE A 92 12.58 4.12 -1.28
C ILE A 92 13.29 4.33 -2.61
N SER A 93 13.10 3.40 -3.55
CA SER A 93 13.65 3.53 -4.90
C SER A 93 12.73 4.37 -5.79
N PRO A 94 13.23 5.36 -6.53
CA PRO A 94 14.64 5.76 -6.64
C PRO A 94 15.13 6.57 -5.43
N ASN A 95 16.39 6.38 -5.04
CA ASN A 95 16.99 7.08 -3.89
C ASN A 95 17.07 8.61 -4.10
N HIS A 96 17.19 9.05 -5.35
CA HIS A 96 17.20 10.46 -5.75
C HIS A 96 15.99 10.72 -6.65
N ILE A 97 14.94 11.27 -6.07
CA ILE A 97 13.70 11.58 -6.76
C ILE A 97 13.85 12.94 -7.45
N SER A 98 13.38 13.06 -8.69
CA SER A 98 13.45 14.29 -9.47
C SER A 98 12.89 15.51 -8.71
N PRO A 99 13.53 16.70 -8.80
CA PRO A 99 13.07 17.92 -8.12
C PRO A 99 11.69 18.42 -8.62
N ASN A 100 11.26 17.97 -9.79
CA ASN A 100 9.93 18.24 -10.33
C ASN A 100 8.86 17.26 -9.85
N SER A 101 9.25 16.17 -9.18
CA SER A 101 8.27 15.20 -8.65
C SER A 101 7.55 15.75 -7.42
N ARG A 102 6.31 15.31 -7.25
CA ARG A 102 5.47 15.56 -6.06
C ARG A 102 4.91 14.28 -5.46
N GLN A 103 5.40 13.14 -5.96
CA GLN A 103 4.97 11.83 -5.50
C GLN A 103 6.07 10.77 -5.67
N VAL A 104 5.97 9.70 -4.89
CA VAL A 104 6.77 8.47 -5.06
C VAL A 104 5.98 7.26 -4.60
N ASP A 105 6.12 6.16 -5.35
CA ASP A 105 5.53 4.87 -5.01
C ASP A 105 6.50 4.01 -4.22
N VAL A 106 5.98 3.33 -3.21
CA VAL A 106 6.67 2.33 -2.40
C VAL A 106 6.08 0.97 -2.71
N TYR A 107 6.94 0.00 -2.95
CA TYR A 107 6.58 -1.35 -3.36
C TYR A 107 7.01 -2.37 -2.30
N HIS A 108 6.44 -3.58 -2.39
CA HIS A 108 6.82 -4.74 -1.57
C HIS A 108 6.66 -4.50 -0.06
N LEU A 109 5.55 -3.86 0.31
CA LEU A 109 5.14 -3.76 1.72
C LEU A 109 4.41 -5.04 2.15
N ASP A 110 4.51 -5.38 3.42
CA ASP A 110 3.72 -6.44 4.02
C ASP A 110 2.27 -5.99 4.17
N THR A 111 1.32 -6.91 3.99
CA THR A 111 -0.12 -6.63 4.11
C THR A 111 -0.52 -6.50 5.57
N ASN A 112 -1.51 -5.65 5.87
CA ASN A 112 -1.99 -5.38 7.23
C ASN A 112 -0.85 -5.01 8.21
N ALA A 113 0.10 -4.22 7.73
CA ALA A 113 1.27 -3.79 8.48
C ALA A 113 1.39 -2.25 8.48
N SER A 114 1.77 -1.70 9.62
CA SER A 114 1.96 -0.25 9.80
C SER A 114 3.41 0.13 9.54
N TYR A 115 3.62 1.19 8.77
CA TYR A 115 4.92 1.73 8.42
C TYR A 115 4.99 3.22 8.70
N TRP A 116 6.15 3.66 9.18
CA TRP A 116 6.52 5.07 9.13
C TRP A 116 7.19 5.35 7.79
N PHE A 117 6.71 6.40 7.13
CA PHE A 117 7.29 6.95 5.91
C PHE A 117 7.89 8.31 6.24
N ARG A 118 9.00 8.66 5.60
CA ARG A 118 9.55 10.01 5.72
C ARG A 118 10.09 10.50 4.38
N VAL A 119 9.95 11.79 4.15
CA VAL A 119 10.42 12.45 2.92
C VAL A 119 10.96 13.84 3.20
N TRP A 120 12.00 14.24 2.49
CA TRP A 120 12.61 15.56 2.56
C TRP A 120 13.16 16.00 1.20
N ALA A 121 13.43 17.30 1.07
CA ALA A 121 14.10 17.90 -0.08
C ALA A 121 15.57 18.17 0.23
N THR A 122 16.42 18.11 -0.78
CA THR A 122 17.85 18.45 -0.68
C THR A 122 18.14 19.62 -1.62
N ASN A 123 18.95 20.58 -1.20
CA ASN A 123 19.54 21.61 -2.08
C ASN A 123 21.07 21.61 -1.97
N ALA A 124 21.72 22.61 -2.55
CA ALA A 124 23.18 22.74 -2.52
C ALA A 124 23.78 22.92 -1.11
N LEU A 125 22.99 23.35 -0.13
CA LEU A 125 23.42 23.51 1.27
C LEU A 125 23.28 22.21 2.07
N GLY A 126 22.32 21.35 1.70
CA GLY A 126 22.13 20.07 2.37
C GLY A 126 20.70 19.55 2.34
N PRO A 127 20.44 18.44 3.05
CA PRO A 127 19.11 17.89 3.22
C PRO A 127 18.31 18.72 4.23
N GLY A 128 17.09 19.09 3.85
CA GLY A 128 16.13 19.70 4.76
C GLY A 128 15.58 18.70 5.78
N PRO A 129 14.79 19.19 6.76
CA PRO A 129 14.19 18.34 7.79
C PRO A 129 13.16 17.34 7.20
N PRO A 130 13.18 16.07 7.64
CA PRO A 130 12.23 15.06 7.19
C PRO A 130 10.84 15.24 7.78
N VAL A 131 9.83 15.00 6.96
CA VAL A 131 8.43 14.92 7.38
C VAL A 131 8.02 13.46 7.45
N GLU A 132 7.59 13.01 8.63
CA GLU A 132 7.20 11.63 8.88
C GLU A 132 5.67 11.45 8.89
N VAL A 133 5.18 10.38 8.28
CA VAL A 133 3.76 10.02 8.20
C VAL A 133 3.59 8.53 8.48
N LEU A 134 2.64 8.18 9.35
CA LEU A 134 2.26 6.78 9.62
C LEU A 134 1.15 6.36 8.67
N ALA A 135 1.30 5.20 8.03
CA ALA A 135 0.22 4.57 7.29
C ALA A 135 0.23 3.04 7.46
N THR A 136 -0.94 2.43 7.32
CA THR A 136 -1.14 0.99 7.47
C THR A 136 -1.62 0.43 6.14
N THR A 137 -0.98 -0.64 5.68
CA THR A 137 -1.40 -1.36 4.48
C THR A 137 -2.70 -2.13 4.72
N LEU A 138 -3.46 -2.34 3.65
CA LEU A 138 -4.71 -3.08 3.69
C LEU A 138 -4.46 -4.59 3.82
N TYR A 139 -5.48 -5.31 4.26
CA TYR A 139 -5.48 -6.77 4.26
C TYR A 139 -5.56 -7.33 2.83
N SER A 140 -4.95 -8.49 2.59
CA SER A 140 -5.06 -9.17 1.30
C SER A 140 -6.36 -9.95 1.21
N ASP A 141 -7.33 -9.44 0.44
CA ASP A 141 -8.62 -10.11 0.22
C ASP A 141 -8.54 -11.28 -0.78
N GLN A 142 -7.35 -11.74 -1.17
CA GLN A 142 -7.17 -12.80 -2.18
C GLN A 142 -7.94 -14.08 -1.84
N GLU A 143 -7.91 -14.52 -0.59
CA GLU A 143 -8.67 -15.70 -0.16
C GLU A 143 -10.17 -15.42 -0.16
N ALA A 144 -10.61 -14.25 0.31
CA ALA A 144 -12.02 -13.88 0.31
C ALA A 144 -12.61 -13.79 -1.11
N GLU A 145 -11.86 -13.23 -2.07
CA GLU A 145 -12.23 -13.20 -3.48
C GLU A 145 -12.21 -14.60 -4.11
N LEU A 146 -11.26 -15.46 -3.74
CA LEU A 146 -11.24 -16.86 -4.18
C LEU A 146 -12.46 -17.63 -3.66
N TYR A 147 -12.82 -17.46 -2.38
CA TYR A 147 -14.03 -18.03 -1.80
C TYR A 147 -15.27 -17.52 -2.55
N LYS A 148 -15.38 -16.21 -2.82
CA LYS A 148 -16.48 -15.67 -3.63
C LYS A 148 -16.55 -16.33 -5.01
N HIS A 149 -15.43 -16.48 -5.71
CA HIS A 149 -15.39 -17.13 -7.02
C HIS A 149 -15.77 -18.62 -6.93
N PHE A 150 -15.29 -19.34 -5.91
CA PHE A 150 -15.64 -20.75 -5.68
C PHE A 150 -17.13 -20.94 -5.36
N PHE A 151 -17.69 -20.08 -4.51
CA PHE A 151 -19.10 -20.12 -4.13
C PHE A 151 -20.05 -19.52 -5.18
N SER A 152 -19.56 -18.76 -6.17
CA SER A 152 -20.39 -18.24 -7.27
C SER A 152 -21.13 -19.36 -8.03
N GLY A 153 -20.50 -20.51 -8.20
CA GLY A 153 -21.12 -21.69 -8.82
C GLY A 153 -22.16 -22.37 -7.94
N ALA A 154 -22.09 -22.18 -6.61
CA ALA A 154 -23.03 -22.75 -5.66
C ALA A 154 -24.37 -21.98 -5.61
N GLU A 155 -24.35 -20.66 -5.81
CA GLU A 155 -25.59 -19.87 -5.92
C GLU A 155 -26.39 -20.17 -7.20
N GLN A 156 -25.69 -20.50 -8.29
CA GLN A 156 -26.31 -20.88 -9.56
C GLN A 156 -26.80 -22.35 -9.56
N PHE A 157 -26.55 -23.10 -8.49
CA PHE A 157 -26.88 -24.52 -8.41
C PHE A 157 -28.38 -24.74 -8.19
N ASP A 158 -29.09 -25.24 -9.21
CA ASP A 158 -30.50 -25.63 -9.06
C ASP A 158 -30.64 -27.01 -8.41
N THR A 159 -30.87 -26.99 -7.09
CA THR A 159 -31.11 -28.19 -6.29
C THR A 159 -32.30 -29.01 -6.80
N ARG A 160 -33.33 -28.39 -7.42
CA ARG A 160 -34.50 -29.13 -7.91
C ARG A 160 -34.16 -30.01 -9.10
N THR A 161 -33.37 -29.49 -10.04
CA THR A 161 -32.90 -30.25 -11.21
C THR A 161 -31.98 -31.39 -10.79
N TRP A 162 -31.08 -31.16 -9.82
CA TRP A 162 -30.21 -32.19 -9.28
C TRP A 162 -30.97 -33.30 -8.54
N VAL A 163 -31.93 -32.93 -7.68
CA VAL A 163 -32.78 -33.90 -6.97
C VAL A 163 -33.61 -34.73 -7.95
N ALA A 164 -34.17 -34.11 -8.99
CA ALA A 164 -34.90 -34.83 -10.04
C ALA A 164 -34.01 -35.88 -10.73
N ALA A 165 -32.77 -35.51 -11.10
CA ALA A 165 -31.82 -36.44 -11.71
C ALA A 165 -31.49 -37.62 -10.78
N VAL A 166 -31.24 -37.36 -9.49
CA VAL A 166 -30.99 -38.41 -8.48
C VAL A 166 -32.21 -39.32 -8.32
N CYS A 167 -33.42 -38.77 -8.26
CA CYS A 167 -34.65 -39.55 -8.17
C CYS A 167 -34.83 -40.46 -9.40
N VAL A 168 -34.53 -39.97 -10.61
CA VAL A 168 -34.59 -40.77 -11.84
C VAL A 168 -33.60 -41.93 -11.77
N VAL A 169 -32.34 -41.68 -11.40
CA VAL A 169 -31.30 -42.73 -11.30
C VAL A 169 -31.63 -43.77 -10.22
N MET A 170 -32.07 -43.33 -9.05
CA MET A 170 -32.48 -44.24 -7.98
C MET A 170 -33.71 -45.07 -8.38
N GLY A 171 -34.66 -44.44 -9.07
CA GLY A 171 -35.84 -45.12 -9.61
C GLY A 171 -35.48 -46.19 -10.64
N THR A 172 -34.58 -45.90 -11.59
CA THR A 172 -34.13 -46.89 -12.58
C THR A 172 -33.38 -48.04 -11.93
N LEU A 173 -32.51 -47.78 -10.95
CA LEU A 173 -31.82 -48.83 -10.20
C LEU A 173 -32.80 -49.76 -9.45
N LEU A 174 -33.84 -49.20 -8.82
CA LEU A 174 -34.87 -49.99 -8.14
C LEU A 174 -35.67 -50.87 -9.11
N VAL A 175 -36.06 -50.33 -10.27
CA VAL A 175 -36.79 -51.08 -11.31
C VAL A 175 -35.92 -52.21 -11.87
N LEU A 176 -34.65 -51.95 -12.15
CA LEU A 176 -33.70 -52.97 -12.60
C LEU A 176 -33.53 -54.06 -11.55
N ALA A 177 -33.37 -53.70 -10.27
CA ALA A 177 -33.25 -54.66 -9.18
C ALA A 177 -34.52 -55.52 -9.00
N ALA A 178 -35.71 -54.92 -9.11
CA ALA A 178 -36.97 -55.68 -9.05
C ALA A 178 -37.13 -56.60 -10.26
N GLY A 179 -36.75 -56.13 -11.47
CA GLY A 179 -36.79 -56.90 -12.70
C GLY A 179 -35.84 -58.10 -12.67
N THR A 180 -34.60 -57.90 -12.21
CA THR A 180 -33.63 -59.00 -12.05
C THR A 180 -34.11 -59.99 -10.99
N CYS A 181 -34.59 -59.54 -9.83
CA CYS A 181 -35.19 -60.41 -8.82
C CYS A 181 -36.36 -61.23 -9.39
N ALA A 182 -37.26 -60.61 -10.16
CA ALA A 182 -38.39 -61.31 -10.77
C ALA A 182 -37.95 -62.37 -11.79
N VAL A 183 -36.96 -62.07 -12.63
CA VAL A 183 -36.40 -63.03 -13.60
C VAL A 183 -35.77 -64.21 -12.87
N LEU A 184 -34.94 -63.94 -11.85
CA LEU A 184 -34.29 -64.98 -11.05
C LEU A 184 -35.32 -65.86 -10.31
N CYS A 185 -36.38 -65.27 -9.75
CA CYS A 185 -37.47 -66.02 -9.13
C CYS A 185 -38.23 -66.90 -10.14
N ARG A 186 -38.40 -66.44 -11.39
CA ARG A 186 -39.04 -67.22 -12.46
C ARG A 186 -38.16 -68.38 -12.92
N GLU A 187 -36.86 -68.16 -13.05
CA GLU A 187 -35.89 -69.22 -13.38
C GLU A 187 -35.82 -70.28 -12.29
N TRP A 188 -35.78 -69.87 -11.01
CA TRP A 188 -35.81 -70.80 -9.89
C TRP A 188 -37.09 -71.64 -9.86
N ARG A 189 -38.26 -71.02 -10.13
CA ARG A 189 -39.53 -71.73 -10.19
C ARG A 189 -39.59 -72.72 -11.36
N ARG A 190 -39.01 -72.40 -12.53
CA ARG A 190 -38.92 -73.32 -13.67
C ARG A 190 -38.02 -74.53 -13.40
N HIS A 191 -36.99 -74.37 -12.57
CA HIS A 191 -36.13 -75.49 -12.15
C HIS A 191 -36.72 -76.31 -11.00
N GLY A 192 -37.84 -75.88 -10.41
CA GLY A 192 -38.46 -76.50 -9.22
C GLY A 192 -39.65 -77.42 -9.49
N GLU A 193 -39.95 -77.79 -10.74
CA GLU A 193 -41.06 -78.70 -11.07
C GLU A 193 -40.56 -80.17 -11.08
N PRO A 194 -40.88 -81.01 -10.07
CA PRO A 194 -40.51 -82.42 -10.09
C PRO A 194 -41.38 -83.18 -11.11
N ALA A 195 -40.74 -83.97 -11.97
CA ALA A 195 -41.41 -84.90 -12.87
C ALA A 195 -42.30 -85.86 -12.06
N HIS A 196 -43.61 -85.84 -12.32
CA HIS A 196 -44.54 -86.86 -11.83
C HIS A 196 -44.11 -88.25 -12.33
N PRO A 197 -43.98 -89.27 -11.47
CA PRO A 197 -43.91 -90.64 -11.95
C PRO A 197 -45.30 -91.10 -12.40
N ALA A 198 -45.38 -91.55 -13.66
CA ALA A 198 -46.47 -92.34 -14.17
C ALA A 198 -46.38 -93.78 -13.64
N SER A 199 -47.56 -94.39 -13.48
CA SER A 199 -47.91 -95.77 -13.10
C SER A 199 -47.61 -96.21 -11.66
#